data_AF-A0A6P1YNM9-F1
#
_entry.id   AF-A0A6P1YNM9-F1
#
_cell.length_a   1.000
_cell.length_b   1.000
_cell.length_c   1.000
_cell.angle_alpha   90.00
_cell.angle_beta   90.00
_cell.angle_gamma   90.00
#
_symmetry.space_group_name_H-M   'P 1'
#
loop_
_entity.id
_entity.type
_entity.pdbx_description
1 polymer ?
#
loop_
_entity_poly.entity_id
_entity_poly.type
_entity_poly.pdbx_seq_one_letter_code
_entity_poly.pdbx_strand_id
1 'polypeptide(L)'
;MAIELPITRGEHGRTVRWTFPEWDAGGSDGVEIVLTPLAGEPVTLSGIGGPVAIEPPHTVALTLDDATAAAIVAGTAVDFFDLRGGGRFKLAAGRVKIAGAGQMLAYVPVSGPLFAIQGPPGLIYREDWLAGTYQERDAVSAANSLWYARQQTSEEPSFGSADWVLMLDGSGVAGDRAAAVEAAALAVPAAQTAVNAAELATTAQDAAIAARDQAIAATRFTRIAADGHELVAGSRILADLSAGPLTWSMPAAPGEGDTVGVMVDGNAAASALTLDAVDESFLDGSTLIVDVADARLEIVFLDGFWRF
;
A
#
# COMPACT_ATOMS: atom_id res chain seq x y z
N MET A 1 16.80 9.64 32.24
CA MET A 1 15.68 9.89 31.31
C MET A 1 15.89 8.97 30.12
N ALA A 2 14.96 8.05 29.84
CA ALA A 2 15.00 7.22 28.64
C ALA A 2 14.29 7.97 27.50
N ILE A 3 14.88 7.99 26.31
CA ILE A 3 14.34 8.66 25.13
C ILE A 3 14.32 7.62 24.02
N GLU A 4 13.16 7.39 23.40
CA GLU A 4 13.03 6.53 22.22
C GLU A 4 13.51 7.28 20.98
N LEU A 5 14.29 6.59 20.14
CA LEU A 5 14.85 7.13 18.90
C LEU A 5 14.04 6.61 17.72
N PRO A 6 13.33 7.44 16.95
CA PRO A 6 12.65 6.96 15.74
C PRO A 6 13.68 6.75 14.63
N ILE A 7 14.15 5.51 14.45
CA ILE A 7 15.02 5.14 13.33
C ILE A 7 14.28 4.16 12.41
N THR A 8 14.18 4.52 11.13
CA THR A 8 13.59 3.68 10.08
C THR A 8 14.66 2.80 9.43
N ARG A 9 14.30 1.55 9.10
CA ARG A 9 15.21 0.56 8.49
C ARG A 9 15.79 1.06 7.15
N GLY A 10 17.11 1.05 7.02
CA GLY A 10 17.82 1.31 5.74
C GLY A 10 18.38 2.73 5.55
N GLU A 11 18.23 3.63 6.52
CA GLU A 11 18.85 4.97 6.45
C GLU A 11 20.31 4.94 6.92
N HIS A 12 21.25 4.77 5.98
CA HIS A 12 22.69 4.88 6.25
C HIS A 12 23.17 6.34 6.10
N GLY A 13 24.08 6.80 6.98
CA GLY A 13 24.72 8.11 6.87
C GLY A 13 23.94 9.30 7.44
N ARG A 14 22.87 9.04 8.21
CA ARG A 14 22.09 10.11 8.84
C ARG A 14 22.74 10.57 10.16
N THR A 15 22.91 11.87 10.27
CA THR A 15 23.27 12.57 11.50
C THR A 15 22.01 12.84 12.32
N VAL A 16 22.00 12.44 13.59
CA VAL A 16 20.91 12.78 14.50
C VAL A 16 21.43 13.76 15.56
N ARG A 17 20.76 14.91 15.66
CA ARG A 17 21.08 15.99 16.61
C ARG A 17 19.98 16.11 17.65
N TRP A 18 20.37 16.24 18.91
CA TRP A 18 19.45 16.56 19.99
C TRP A 18 19.93 17.75 20.80
N THR A 19 18.99 18.62 21.14
CA THR A 19 19.17 19.70 22.11
C THR A 19 18.42 19.31 23.37
N PHE A 20 19.10 19.33 24.52
CA PHE A 20 18.50 18.97 25.79
C PHE A 20 18.13 20.25 26.55
N PRO A 21 16.86 20.49 26.89
CA PRO A 21 16.44 21.74 27.54
C PRO A 21 17.04 21.95 28.93
N GLU A 22 17.47 20.88 29.61
CA GLU A 22 18.00 20.92 30.97
C GLU A 22 19.54 20.90 31.03
N TRP A 23 20.21 20.83 29.87
CA TRP A 23 21.67 20.77 29.76
C TRP A 23 22.27 22.17 29.64
N ASP A 24 21.90 23.08 30.53
CA ASP A 24 22.39 24.46 30.55
C ASP A 24 23.57 24.66 31.53
N ALA A 25 24.15 23.56 32.01
CA ALA A 25 25.34 23.56 32.84
C ALA A 25 26.62 23.61 31.97
N GLY A 26 26.84 24.72 31.25
CA GLY A 26 28.15 25.02 30.65
C GLY A 26 28.22 25.27 29.14
N GLY A 27 27.11 25.62 28.49
CA GLY A 27 27.11 26.17 27.12
C GLY A 27 27.18 25.13 26.00
N SER A 28 26.61 23.94 26.18
CA SER A 28 26.38 22.95 25.11
C SER A 28 25.07 23.17 24.37
N ASP A 29 25.12 23.27 23.05
CA ASP A 29 23.96 23.46 22.16
C ASP A 29 23.28 22.11 21.80
N GLY A 30 23.92 20.98 22.12
CA GLY A 30 23.37 19.64 21.91
C GLY A 30 24.43 18.53 21.73
N VAL A 31 23.94 17.30 21.53
CA VAL A 31 24.77 16.12 21.21
C VAL A 31 24.44 15.63 19.80
N GLU A 32 25.48 15.28 19.05
CA GLU A 32 25.37 14.69 17.72
C GLU A 32 25.97 13.27 17.72
N ILE A 33 25.17 12.29 17.28
CA ILE A 33 25.61 10.90 17.10
C ILE A 33 25.70 10.62 15.61
N VAL A 34 26.86 10.09 15.18
CA VAL A 34 27.09 9.69 13.79
C VAL A 34 27.36 8.19 13.74
N LEU A 35 26.52 7.48 12.98
CA LEU A 35 26.67 6.05 12.74
C LEU A 35 27.37 5.85 11.38
N THR A 36 28.58 5.29 11.40
CA THR A 36 29.37 5.06 10.18
C THR A 36 29.46 3.56 9.88
N PRO A 37 29.05 3.09 8.69
CA PRO A 37 29.27 1.70 8.30
C PRO A 37 30.77 1.43 8.13
N LEU A 38 31.23 0.26 8.56
CA LEU A 38 32.59 -0.21 8.27
C LEU A 38 32.68 -0.60 6.79
N ALA A 39 33.03 0.35 5.93
CA ALA A 39 33.59 0.01 4.62
C ALA A 39 35.00 -0.54 4.85
N GLY A 40 35.24 -1.76 4.38
CA GLY A 40 36.38 -2.59 4.80
C GLY A 40 37.75 -1.92 4.67
N GLU A 41 38.46 -1.83 5.81
CA GLU A 41 39.86 -2.24 6.01
C GLU A 41 40.25 -2.05 7.49
N PRO A 42 41.21 -2.84 8.04
CA PRO A 42 41.70 -2.65 9.40
C PRO A 42 42.77 -1.54 9.44
N VAL A 43 42.52 -0.49 10.23
CA VAL A 43 43.54 0.54 10.49
C VAL A 43 44.14 0.31 11.88
N THR A 44 45.43 0.01 11.93
CA THR A 44 46.27 0.05 13.13
C THR A 44 46.68 1.50 13.38
N LEU A 45 46.46 2.05 14.59
CA LEU A 45 47.01 3.34 14.99
C LEU A 45 47.96 3.17 16.18
N SER A 46 49.26 3.30 15.89
CA SER A 46 50.31 3.61 16.86
C SER A 46 50.42 5.12 17.03
N GLY A 47 50.74 5.59 18.24
CA GLY A 47 51.53 6.82 18.40
C GLY A 47 51.01 7.89 19.37
N ILE A 48 51.59 7.88 20.58
CA ILE A 48 52.24 9.01 21.28
C ILE A 48 51.41 10.29 21.58
N GLY A 49 51.28 10.58 22.88
CA GLY A 49 50.97 11.91 23.43
C GLY A 49 50.30 11.82 24.80
N GLY A 50 50.87 12.43 25.85
CA GLY A 50 50.53 12.24 27.26
C GLY A 50 49.11 12.71 27.70
N PRO A 51 48.70 12.40 28.94
CA PRO A 51 47.30 12.50 29.34
C PRO A 51 46.91 13.92 29.78
N VAL A 52 45.76 14.38 29.30
CA VAL A 52 44.89 15.28 30.06
C VAL A 52 43.63 14.47 30.34
N ALA A 53 43.47 14.00 31.57
CA ALA A 53 42.25 13.34 32.01
C ALA A 53 41.22 14.41 32.35
N ILE A 54 40.18 14.50 31.52
CA ILE A 54 38.91 15.13 31.91
C ILE A 54 37.94 13.97 32.08
N GLU A 55 37.59 13.65 33.33
CA GLU A 55 36.45 12.79 33.62
C GLU A 55 35.18 13.53 33.19
N PRO A 56 34.40 13.02 32.22
CA PRO A 56 33.04 13.52 32.04
C PRO A 56 32.16 12.96 33.18
N PRO A 57 31.40 13.79 33.90
CA PRO A 57 30.76 13.39 35.15
C PRO A 57 29.52 12.49 34.99
N HIS A 58 29.06 12.15 33.77
CA HIS A 58 27.78 11.45 33.62
C HIS A 58 27.82 10.36 32.54
N THR A 59 27.49 9.14 32.96
CA THR A 59 27.19 8.02 32.06
C THR A 59 25.90 8.31 31.30
N VAL A 60 25.97 8.45 29.98
CA VAL A 60 24.77 8.54 29.13
C VAL A 60 24.32 7.12 28.79
N ALA A 61 23.18 6.70 29.35
CA ALA A 61 22.52 5.46 28.96
C ALA A 61 21.63 5.71 27.73
N LEU A 62 21.98 5.12 26.59
CA LEU A 62 21.17 5.12 25.39
C LEU A 62 20.26 3.88 25.42
N THR A 63 18.96 4.11 25.43
CA THR A 63 17.97 3.04 25.21
C THR A 63 17.61 3.08 23.73
N LEU A 64 17.79 1.96 23.04
CA LEU A 64 17.42 1.82 21.63
C LEU A 64 16.14 0.99 21.58
N ASP A 65 15.22 1.33 20.68
CA ASP A 65 14.09 0.45 20.40
C ASP A 65 14.53 -0.84 19.68
N ASP A 66 13.69 -1.87 19.69
CA ASP A 66 14.01 -3.19 19.12
C ASP A 66 14.34 -3.11 17.62
N ALA A 67 13.72 -2.18 16.90
CA ALA A 67 13.96 -1.96 15.48
C ALA A 67 15.36 -1.39 15.20
N THR A 68 15.80 -0.45 16.04
CA THR A 68 17.13 0.17 16.00
C THR A 68 18.20 -0.81 16.47
N ALA A 69 17.94 -1.56 17.54
CA ALA A 69 18.84 -2.57 18.08
C ALA A 69 19.13 -3.67 17.04
N ALA A 70 18.14 -4.08 16.25
CA ALA A 70 18.29 -5.08 15.19
C ALA A 70 19.11 -4.58 13.97
N ALA A 71 19.22 -3.27 13.76
CA ALA A 71 19.95 -2.67 12.64
C ALA A 71 21.45 -2.43 12.95
N ILE A 72 21.83 -2.37 14.23
CA ILE A 72 23.22 -2.24 14.64
C ILE A 72 23.84 -3.65 14.66
N VAL A 73 24.95 -3.82 13.97
CA VAL A 73 25.72 -5.07 13.99
C VAL A 73 26.84 -4.92 15.01
N ALA A 74 27.17 -6.00 15.73
CA ALA A 74 28.32 -6.01 16.64
C ALA A 74 29.58 -5.53 15.89
N GLY A 75 30.25 -4.51 16.42
CA GLY A 75 31.43 -3.91 15.81
C GLY A 75 31.21 -2.60 15.05
N THR A 76 29.97 -2.11 14.88
CA THR A 76 29.70 -0.78 14.31
C THR A 76 30.44 0.32 15.08
N ALA A 77 31.13 1.20 14.35
CA ALA A 77 31.83 2.34 14.93
C ALA A 77 30.85 3.48 15.24
N VAL A 78 31.01 4.09 16.41
CA VAL A 78 30.18 5.21 16.86
C VAL A 78 31.08 6.33 17.32
N ASP A 79 30.78 7.53 16.84
CA ASP A 79 31.42 8.76 17.27
C ASP A 79 30.41 9.64 18.00
N PHE A 80 30.84 10.24 19.11
CA PHE A 80 30.06 11.18 19.90
C PHE A 80 30.67 12.57 19.77
N PHE A 81 29.82 13.55 19.45
CA PHE A 81 30.22 14.95 19.34
C PHE A 81 29.38 15.83 20.27
N ASP A 82 30.04 16.83 20.82
CA ASP A 82 29.48 17.96 21.54
C ASP A 82 29.41 19.15 20.60
N LEU A 83 28.25 19.80 20.54
CA LEU A 83 28.04 20.97 19.72
C LEU A 83 28.07 22.20 20.62
N ARG A 84 29.05 23.09 20.40
CA ARG A 84 29.24 24.31 21.20
C ARG A 84 29.60 25.50 20.34
N GLY A 85 28.85 26.60 20.45
CA GLY A 85 29.17 27.86 19.79
C GLY A 85 29.23 27.73 18.26
N GLY A 86 28.37 26.88 17.69
CA GLY A 86 28.34 26.58 16.24
C GLY A 86 29.44 25.63 15.75
N GLY A 87 30.34 25.16 16.61
CA GLY A 87 31.37 24.17 16.31
C GLY A 87 30.98 22.73 16.70
N ARG A 88 31.56 21.75 16.00
CA ARG A 88 31.41 20.31 16.32
C ARG A 88 32.71 19.77 16.94
N PHE A 89 32.65 19.35 18.20
CA PHE A 89 33.79 18.87 18.97
C PHE A 89 33.65 17.38 19.26
N LYS A 90 34.59 16.57 18.79
CA LYS A 90 34.55 15.12 19.04
C LYS A 90 34.87 14.85 20.50
N LEU A 91 33.91 14.30 21.24
CA LEU A 91 34.10 13.88 22.62
C LEU A 91 34.75 12.51 22.71
N ALA A 92 34.33 11.61 21.82
CA ALA A 92 34.58 10.19 21.99
C ALA A 92 34.38 9.41 20.68
N ALA A 93 35.10 8.29 20.55
CA ALA A 93 34.89 7.27 19.52
C ALA A 93 34.91 5.89 20.19
N GLY A 94 34.12 4.96 19.69
CA GLY A 94 34.09 3.58 20.18
C GLY A 94 33.47 2.61 19.19
N ARG A 95 33.37 1.34 19.59
CA ARG A 95 32.63 0.31 18.85
C ARG A 95 31.50 -0.23 19.71
N VAL A 96 30.34 -0.47 19.10
CA VAL A 96 29.21 -1.08 19.78
C VAL A 96 29.48 -2.57 20.00
N LYS A 97 29.40 -3.01 21.25
CA LYS A 97 29.23 -4.41 21.60
C LYS A 97 27.76 -4.65 21.97
N ILE A 98 27.14 -5.59 21.28
CA ILE A 98 25.77 -6.02 21.55
C ILE A 98 25.87 -7.29 22.38
N ALA A 99 25.34 -7.27 23.60
CA ALA A 99 25.17 -8.50 24.37
C ALA A 99 23.94 -9.27 23.83
N GLY A 100 23.94 -10.60 23.97
CA GLY A 100 22.73 -11.39 23.67
C GLY A 100 21.53 -10.86 24.46
N ALA A 101 20.36 -10.79 23.81
CA ALA A 101 19.11 -10.17 24.27
C ALA A 101 18.95 -8.65 24.06
N GLY A 102 19.65 -8.04 23.09
CA GLY A 102 19.34 -6.68 22.62
C GLY A 102 19.80 -5.53 23.53
N GLN A 103 20.48 -5.81 24.64
CA GLN A 103 21.07 -4.79 25.49
C GLN A 103 22.46 -4.35 24.99
N MET A 104 22.65 -3.03 24.87
CA MET A 104 23.93 -2.43 24.47
C MET A 104 24.90 -2.39 25.66
N LEU A 105 26.04 -3.08 25.56
CA LEU A 105 27.00 -3.16 26.66
C LEU A 105 28.23 -2.30 26.35
N ALA A 106 28.14 -1.05 26.79
CA ALA A 106 29.21 -0.10 27.06
C ALA A 106 30.11 0.41 25.91
N TYR A 107 30.50 1.66 26.12
CA TYR A 107 31.49 2.47 25.42
C TYR A 107 32.93 2.05 25.80
N VAL A 108 33.83 1.92 24.82
CA VAL A 108 35.28 1.71 25.06
C VAL A 108 36.05 2.91 24.47
N PRO A 109 36.64 3.79 25.29
CA PRO A 109 37.52 4.85 24.79
C PRO A 109 38.80 4.24 24.20
N VAL A 110 39.21 4.70 23.01
CA VAL A 110 40.36 4.15 22.24
C VAL A 110 41.74 4.53 22.84
N SER A 111 41.79 5.15 24.01
CA SER A 111 43.06 5.57 24.64
C SER A 111 43.03 5.41 26.16
N GLY A 112 43.09 4.18 26.63
CA GLY A 112 43.32 3.81 28.02
C GLY A 112 43.76 2.33 28.08
N PRO A 113 44.49 1.89 29.13
CA PRO A 113 44.82 0.48 29.26
C PRO A 113 43.52 -0.33 29.20
N LEU A 114 43.49 -1.33 28.32
CA LEU A 114 42.38 -2.27 28.19
C LEU A 114 42.20 -3.00 29.53
N PHE A 115 41.40 -2.45 30.42
CA PHE A 115 40.66 -3.28 31.35
C PHE A 115 39.66 -4.02 30.46
N ALA A 116 39.99 -5.27 30.13
CA ALA A 116 38.99 -6.17 29.62
C ALA A 116 37.89 -6.20 30.67
N ILE A 117 36.80 -5.47 30.44
CA ILE A 117 35.52 -5.76 31.07
C ILE A 117 35.19 -7.14 30.53
N GLN A 118 35.68 -8.16 31.23
CA GLN A 118 35.23 -9.52 31.04
C GLN A 118 33.78 -9.44 31.51
N GLY A 119 32.86 -9.38 30.53
CA GLY A 119 31.45 -9.60 30.84
C GLY A 119 31.31 -10.90 31.62
N PRO A 120 30.19 -11.11 32.32
CA PRO A 120 29.93 -12.41 32.91
C PRO A 120 30.24 -13.48 31.85
N PRO A 121 30.90 -14.60 32.21
CA PRO A 121 31.27 -15.70 31.29
C PRO A 121 30.20 -16.02 30.23
N GLY A 122 30.52 -16.66 29.11
CA GLY A 122 29.45 -17.12 28.20
C GLY A 122 28.50 -18.11 28.89
N LEU A 123 27.26 -18.21 28.42
CA LEU A 123 26.45 -19.39 28.70
C LEU A 123 27.06 -20.59 27.94
N ILE A 124 27.02 -21.77 28.55
CA ILE A 124 27.54 -23.00 27.93
C ILE A 124 26.34 -23.81 27.48
N TYR A 125 26.04 -23.80 26.18
CA TYR A 125 24.92 -24.60 25.67
C TYR A 125 25.28 -26.09 25.66
N ARG A 126 24.40 -26.91 26.25
CA ARG A 126 24.55 -28.35 26.48
C ARG A 126 23.55 -29.20 25.68
N GLU A 127 22.92 -28.62 24.66
CA GLU A 127 21.87 -29.25 23.85
C GLU A 127 20.56 -29.48 24.63
N ASP A 128 19.77 -30.49 24.28
CA ASP A 128 18.53 -30.82 24.96
C ASP A 128 18.83 -31.30 26.40
N TRP A 129 17.91 -31.00 27.32
CA TRP A 129 18.05 -31.47 28.70
C TRP A 129 18.06 -33.01 28.76
N LEU A 130 18.97 -33.54 29.56
CA LEU A 130 19.11 -34.95 29.88
C LEU A 130 19.36 -35.08 31.39
N ALA A 131 18.95 -36.20 31.99
CA ALA A 131 19.23 -36.45 33.40
C ALA A 131 20.75 -36.43 33.67
N GLY A 132 21.20 -35.51 34.53
CA GLY A 132 22.61 -35.29 34.80
C GLY A 132 22.84 -34.06 35.68
N THR A 133 24.11 -33.75 35.95
CA THR A 133 24.49 -32.58 36.76
C THR A 133 24.95 -31.45 35.85
N TYR A 134 24.24 -30.33 35.91
CA TYR A 134 24.54 -29.10 35.19
C TYR A 134 25.26 -28.11 36.11
N GLN A 135 26.26 -27.43 35.57
CA GLN A 135 26.97 -26.37 36.26
C GLN A 135 26.22 -25.05 36.14
N GLU A 136 26.53 -24.10 37.01
CA GLU A 136 26.07 -22.73 36.85
C GLU A 136 26.34 -22.26 35.42
N ARG A 137 25.32 -21.69 34.77
CA ARG A 137 25.38 -21.11 33.43
C ARG A 137 25.46 -22.10 32.28
N ASP A 138 25.34 -23.40 32.55
CA ASP A 138 24.96 -24.37 31.52
C ASP A 138 23.53 -24.04 31.05
N ALA A 139 23.33 -24.05 29.73
CA ALA A 139 22.05 -23.79 29.09
C ALA A 139 21.56 -25.03 28.33
N VAL A 140 20.26 -25.32 28.41
CA VAL A 140 19.64 -26.50 27.78
C VAL A 140 18.32 -26.15 27.14
N SER A 141 17.93 -26.94 26.16
CA SER A 141 16.57 -26.92 25.60
C SER A 141 15.69 -27.94 26.32
N ALA A 142 14.55 -27.52 26.88
CA ALA A 142 13.59 -28.38 27.55
C ALA A 142 12.16 -27.86 27.34
N ALA A 143 11.23 -28.76 27.02
CA ALA A 143 9.83 -28.42 26.71
C ALA A 143 9.71 -27.26 25.68
N ASN A 144 10.46 -27.36 24.58
CA ASN A 144 10.59 -26.35 23.52
C ASN A 144 11.19 -25.00 23.95
N SER A 145 11.60 -24.85 25.20
CA SER A 145 12.11 -23.59 25.76
C SER A 145 13.61 -23.67 26.03
N LEU A 146 14.29 -22.52 26.00
CA LEU A 146 15.70 -22.43 26.36
C LEU A 146 15.83 -21.98 27.81
N TRP A 147 16.57 -22.74 28.60
CA TRP A 147 16.81 -22.48 30.03
C TRP A 147 18.30 -22.39 30.31
N TYR A 148 18.69 -21.68 31.38
CA TYR A 148 20.04 -21.83 31.95
C TYR A 148 20.00 -22.04 33.46
N ALA A 149 20.97 -22.80 33.95
CA ALA A 149 21.12 -23.12 35.37
C ALA A 149 21.69 -21.91 36.14
N ARG A 150 21.02 -21.45 37.18
CA ARG A 150 21.47 -20.37 38.08
C ARG A 150 22.48 -20.83 39.11
N GLN A 151 22.52 -22.12 39.36
CA GLN A 151 23.43 -22.81 40.27
C GLN A 151 23.61 -24.25 39.80
N GLN A 152 24.57 -24.96 40.38
CA GLN A 152 24.75 -26.38 40.07
C GLN A 152 23.48 -27.15 40.44
N THR A 153 22.86 -27.84 39.48
CA THR A 153 21.60 -28.57 39.68
C THR A 153 21.56 -29.87 38.88
N SER A 154 20.72 -30.79 39.33
CA SER A 154 20.35 -31.99 38.57
C SER A 154 18.84 -32.09 38.32
N GLU A 155 18.09 -31.04 38.69
CA GLU A 155 16.65 -30.98 38.47
C GLU A 155 16.32 -30.71 37.00
N GLU A 156 15.15 -31.19 36.54
CA GLU A 156 14.62 -30.87 35.22
C GLU A 156 14.15 -29.40 35.15
N PRO A 157 14.51 -28.64 34.09
CA PRO A 157 14.05 -27.28 33.90
C PRO A 157 12.53 -27.21 33.88
N SER A 158 11.98 -26.34 34.72
CA SER A 158 10.55 -26.06 34.77
C SER A 158 10.30 -24.66 35.33
N PHE A 159 9.14 -24.09 35.03
CA PHE A 159 8.72 -22.78 35.56
C PHE A 159 8.65 -22.71 37.09
N GLY A 160 8.60 -23.87 37.77
CA GLY A 160 8.56 -23.96 39.23
C GLY A 160 9.92 -24.18 39.89
N SER A 161 10.98 -24.49 39.14
CA SER A 161 12.31 -24.72 39.73
C SER A 161 13.03 -23.39 39.97
N ALA A 162 13.60 -23.23 41.17
CA ALA A 162 14.41 -22.07 41.52
C ALA A 162 15.81 -22.10 40.87
N ASP A 163 16.23 -23.26 40.37
CA ASP A 163 17.57 -23.51 39.84
C ASP A 163 17.73 -23.11 38.37
N TRP A 164 16.62 -22.89 37.67
CA TRP A 164 16.61 -22.59 36.24
C TRP A 164 16.04 -21.19 35.95
N VAL A 165 16.55 -20.55 34.90
CA VAL A 165 16.00 -19.31 34.34
C VAL A 165 15.61 -19.56 32.90
N LEU A 166 14.37 -19.21 32.58
CA LEU A 166 13.86 -19.21 31.22
C LEU A 166 14.50 -18.06 30.42
N MET A 167 15.16 -18.41 29.33
CA MET A 167 15.73 -17.45 28.39
C MET A 167 14.82 -17.19 27.21
N LEU A 168 14.21 -18.25 26.68
CA LEU A 168 13.30 -18.18 25.55
C LEU A 168 12.16 -19.16 25.80
N ASP A 169 10.95 -18.62 25.92
CA ASP A 169 9.74 -19.41 26.02
C ASP A 169 9.33 -19.91 24.63
N GLY A 170 9.48 -21.21 24.39
CA GLY A 170 9.00 -21.82 23.15
C GLY A 170 7.61 -22.43 23.26
N SER A 171 6.94 -22.31 24.41
CA SER A 171 5.57 -22.83 24.60
C SER A 171 4.54 -22.05 23.78
N GLY A 172 4.79 -20.76 23.50
CA GLY A 172 3.94 -19.92 22.64
C GLY A 172 3.98 -20.28 21.16
N VAL A 173 5.06 -20.92 20.68
CA VAL A 173 5.29 -21.18 19.25
C VAL A 173 4.24 -22.12 18.65
N ALA A 174 3.70 -23.05 19.45
CA ALA A 174 2.63 -23.94 18.99
C ALA A 174 1.29 -23.20 18.85
N GLY A 175 0.97 -22.30 19.78
CA GLY A 175 -0.24 -21.47 19.74
C GLY A 175 -0.22 -20.49 18.58
N ASP A 176 0.91 -19.78 18.39
CA ASP A 176 1.09 -18.84 17.28
C ASP A 176 1.01 -19.55 15.93
N ARG A 177 1.57 -20.76 15.82
CA ARG A 177 1.47 -21.57 14.60
C ARG A 177 0.03 -22.00 14.32
N ALA A 178 -0.72 -22.41 15.34
CA ALA A 178 -2.13 -22.76 15.19
C ALA A 178 -2.97 -21.55 14.75
N ALA A 179 -2.78 -20.40 15.41
CA ALA A 179 -3.46 -19.15 15.05
C ALA A 179 -3.11 -18.70 13.62
N ALA A 180 -1.85 -18.83 13.19
CA ALA A 180 -1.44 -18.52 11.84
C ALA A 180 -2.10 -19.45 10.80
N VAL A 181 -2.25 -20.75 11.11
CA VAL A 181 -2.94 -21.71 10.24
C VAL A 181 -4.43 -21.39 10.13
N GLU A 182 -5.10 -21.06 11.24
CA GLU A 182 -6.51 -20.65 11.24
C GLU A 182 -6.72 -19.35 10.43
N ALA A 183 -5.86 -18.35 10.64
CA ALA A 183 -5.90 -17.11 9.87
C ALA A 183 -5.69 -17.35 8.37
N ALA A 184 -4.74 -18.22 8.00
CA ALA A 184 -4.49 -18.60 6.61
C ALA A 184 -5.69 -19.35 5.99
N ALA A 185 -6.34 -20.22 6.77
CA ALA A 185 -7.53 -20.95 6.32
C ALA A 185 -8.71 -20.03 6.02
N LEU A 186 -8.85 -18.91 6.73
CA LEU A 186 -9.88 -17.89 6.49
C LEU A 186 -9.53 -16.93 5.33
N ALA A 187 -8.24 -16.70 5.08
CA ALA A 187 -7.78 -15.79 4.04
C ALA A 187 -8.17 -16.24 2.62
N VAL A 188 -8.10 -17.55 2.33
CA VAL A 188 -8.41 -18.09 1.00
C VAL A 188 -9.90 -17.90 0.63
N PRO A 189 -10.89 -18.29 1.46
CA PRO A 189 -12.30 -18.00 1.18
C PRO A 189 -12.62 -16.51 1.06
N ALA A 190 -11.99 -15.66 1.88
CA ALA A 190 -12.18 -14.21 1.81
C ALA A 190 -11.68 -13.63 0.48
N ALA A 191 -10.49 -14.05 0.03
CA ALA A 191 -9.96 -13.67 -1.28
C ALA A 191 -10.87 -14.13 -2.42
N GLN A 192 -11.35 -15.38 -2.37
CA GLN A 192 -12.28 -15.89 -3.38
C GLN A 192 -13.61 -15.10 -3.41
N THR A 193 -14.13 -14.73 -2.25
CA THR A 193 -15.35 -13.91 -2.16
C THR A 193 -15.14 -12.55 -2.80
N ALA A 194 -13.98 -11.92 -2.58
CA ALA A 194 -13.62 -10.66 -3.22
C ALA A 194 -13.50 -10.78 -4.75
N VAL A 195 -12.91 -11.86 -5.26
CA VAL A 195 -12.83 -12.15 -6.70
C VAL A 195 -14.23 -12.29 -7.30
N ASN A 196 -15.10 -13.12 -6.70
CA ASN A 196 -16.46 -13.32 -7.19
C ASN A 196 -17.27 -11.99 -7.20
N ALA A 197 -17.08 -11.14 -6.20
CA ALA A 197 -17.73 -9.83 -6.14
C ALA A 197 -17.24 -8.89 -7.26
N ALA A 198 -15.94 -8.92 -7.59
CA ALA A 198 -15.38 -8.13 -8.67
C ALA A 198 -15.85 -8.60 -10.07
N GLU A 199 -15.99 -9.91 -10.27
CA GLU A 199 -16.56 -10.49 -11.50
C GLU A 199 -18.03 -10.08 -11.69
N LEU A 200 -18.83 -10.13 -10.62
CA LEU A 200 -20.22 -9.68 -10.66
C LEU A 200 -20.33 -8.19 -10.97
N ALA A 201 -19.47 -7.36 -10.39
CA ALA A 201 -19.43 -5.92 -10.65
C ALA A 201 -19.09 -5.60 -12.11
N THR A 202 -18.12 -6.31 -12.69
CA THR A 202 -17.77 -6.19 -14.12
C THR A 202 -18.96 -6.56 -15.01
N THR A 203 -19.61 -7.68 -14.71
CA THR A 203 -20.80 -8.13 -15.45
C THR A 203 -21.94 -7.10 -15.40
N ALA A 204 -22.19 -6.51 -14.23
CA ALA A 204 -23.19 -5.47 -14.07
C ALA A 204 -22.84 -4.19 -14.84
N GLN A 205 -21.55 -3.82 -14.86
CA GLN A 205 -21.07 -2.67 -15.63
C GLN A 205 -21.25 -2.88 -17.14
N ASP A 206 -20.89 -4.06 -17.66
CA ASP A 206 -21.05 -4.39 -19.08
C ASP A 206 -22.53 -4.36 -19.49
N ALA A 207 -23.42 -4.89 -18.65
CA ALA A 207 -24.86 -4.83 -18.87
C ALA A 207 -25.38 -3.38 -18.89
N ALA A 208 -24.87 -2.51 -18.02
CA ALA A 208 -25.22 -1.10 -18.00
C ALA A 208 -24.73 -0.35 -19.25
N ILE A 209 -23.54 -0.66 -19.75
CA ILE A 209 -23.00 -0.10 -21.00
C ILE A 209 -23.87 -0.54 -22.18
N ALA A 210 -24.18 -1.83 -22.29
CA ALA A 210 -25.04 -2.35 -23.34
C ALA A 210 -26.43 -1.69 -23.33
N ALA A 211 -27.05 -1.52 -22.15
CA ALA A 211 -28.32 -0.83 -22.01
C ALA A 211 -28.25 0.65 -22.43
N ARG A 212 -27.16 1.34 -22.06
CA ARG A 212 -26.92 2.72 -22.48
C ARG A 212 -26.75 2.82 -24.01
N ASP A 213 -25.98 1.92 -24.61
CA ASP A 213 -25.74 1.92 -26.05
C ASP A 213 -27.02 1.63 -26.84
N GLN A 214 -27.86 0.72 -26.34
CA GLN A 214 -29.21 0.51 -26.88
C GLN A 214 -30.07 1.77 -26.78
N ALA A 215 -30.05 2.48 -25.65
CA ALA A 215 -30.79 3.74 -25.49
C ALA A 215 -30.28 4.86 -26.43
N ILE A 216 -28.97 4.94 -26.65
CA ILE A 216 -28.36 5.88 -27.60
C ILE A 216 -28.77 5.51 -29.04
N ALA A 217 -28.67 4.23 -29.41
CA ALA A 217 -29.08 3.76 -30.73
C ALA A 217 -30.57 4.03 -31.00
N ALA A 218 -31.43 3.82 -30.00
CA ALA A 218 -32.87 4.09 -30.09
C ALA A 218 -33.21 5.59 -30.23
N THR A 219 -32.31 6.50 -29.85
CA THR A 219 -32.55 7.95 -29.89
C THR A 219 -31.80 8.67 -31.01
N ARG A 220 -30.83 8.01 -31.66
CA ARG A 220 -30.01 8.60 -32.72
C ARG A 220 -30.78 8.68 -34.03
N PHE A 221 -30.79 9.87 -34.62
CA PHE A 221 -31.28 10.08 -35.98
C PHE A 221 -30.11 10.03 -36.98
N THR A 222 -30.30 9.34 -38.10
CA THR A 222 -29.36 9.34 -39.23
C THR A 222 -29.67 10.54 -40.13
N ARG A 223 -28.71 11.43 -40.38
CA ARG A 223 -28.92 12.59 -41.25
C ARG A 223 -28.89 12.20 -42.72
N ILE A 224 -29.93 12.60 -43.47
CA ILE A 224 -30.06 12.37 -44.91
C ILE A 224 -30.52 13.67 -45.58
N ALA A 225 -29.78 14.12 -46.59
CA ALA A 225 -30.06 15.32 -47.39
C ALA A 225 -30.41 14.99 -48.86
N ALA A 226 -30.57 13.71 -49.18
CA ALA A 226 -30.82 13.24 -50.53
C ALA A 226 -32.32 13.13 -50.79
N ASP A 227 -32.78 13.62 -51.95
CA ASP A 227 -34.14 13.43 -52.43
C ASP A 227 -34.37 11.97 -52.88
N GLY A 228 -35.63 11.53 -52.92
CA GLY A 228 -36.00 10.18 -53.36
C GLY A 228 -35.55 9.05 -52.44
N HIS A 229 -35.34 9.32 -51.15
CA HIS A 229 -34.99 8.29 -50.17
C HIS A 229 -36.18 7.38 -49.86
N GLU A 230 -35.95 6.07 -49.86
CA GLU A 230 -36.92 5.07 -49.40
C GLU A 230 -36.72 4.81 -47.90
N LEU A 231 -37.75 5.12 -47.12
CA LEU A 231 -37.77 4.90 -45.68
C LEU A 231 -37.96 3.40 -45.38
N VAL A 232 -37.34 2.95 -44.30
CA VAL A 232 -37.42 1.55 -43.83
C VAL A 232 -38.08 1.55 -42.45
N ALA A 233 -38.91 0.54 -42.18
CA ALA A 233 -39.49 0.34 -40.86
C ALA A 233 -38.40 0.29 -39.76
N GLY A 234 -38.64 0.97 -38.66
CA GLY A 234 -37.71 1.15 -37.53
C GLY A 234 -36.66 2.26 -37.74
N SER A 235 -36.61 2.91 -38.90
CA SER A 235 -35.65 3.99 -39.14
C SER A 235 -35.96 5.24 -38.30
N ARG A 236 -34.90 5.94 -37.88
CA ARG A 236 -34.97 7.29 -37.29
C ARG A 236 -34.06 8.20 -38.09
N ILE A 237 -34.64 9.13 -38.85
CA ILE A 237 -33.91 9.93 -39.85
C ILE A 237 -34.11 11.42 -39.61
N LEU A 238 -33.00 12.17 -39.69
CA LEU A 238 -32.97 13.62 -39.69
C LEU A 238 -32.94 14.08 -41.15
N ALA A 239 -34.05 14.62 -41.65
CA ALA A 239 -34.17 15.19 -42.98
C ALA A 239 -33.50 16.56 -43.02
N ASP A 240 -32.41 16.66 -43.77
CA ASP A 240 -31.64 17.90 -43.95
C ASP A 240 -32.10 18.63 -45.22
N LEU A 241 -32.89 19.69 -45.02
CA LEU A 241 -33.52 20.47 -46.08
C LEU A 241 -32.64 21.62 -46.59
N SER A 242 -31.37 21.68 -46.19
CA SER A 242 -30.46 22.76 -46.57
C SER A 242 -30.21 22.84 -48.08
N ALA A 243 -30.36 21.73 -48.80
CA ALA A 243 -30.18 21.62 -50.25
C ALA A 243 -31.45 21.92 -51.07
N GLY A 244 -32.63 21.96 -50.45
CA GLY A 244 -33.92 22.08 -51.13
C GLY A 244 -35.01 21.20 -50.52
N PRO A 245 -36.23 21.21 -51.10
CA PRO A 245 -37.31 20.31 -50.68
C PRO A 245 -36.92 18.85 -50.95
N LEU A 246 -37.43 17.94 -50.12
CA LEU A 246 -37.20 16.50 -50.24
C LEU A 246 -38.53 15.77 -50.39
N THR A 247 -38.55 14.72 -51.19
CA THR A 247 -39.66 13.79 -51.39
C THR A 247 -39.19 12.38 -51.11
N TRP A 248 -39.71 11.77 -50.05
CA TRP A 248 -39.33 10.43 -49.60
C TRP A 248 -40.51 9.48 -49.62
N SER A 249 -40.24 8.21 -49.86
CA SER A 249 -41.26 7.17 -49.90
C SER A 249 -41.30 6.41 -48.58
N MET A 250 -42.49 6.16 -48.07
CA MET A 250 -42.72 5.26 -46.93
C MET A 250 -42.43 3.80 -47.32
N PRO A 251 -42.19 2.89 -46.36
CA PRO A 251 -42.05 1.47 -46.63
C PRO A 251 -43.25 0.93 -47.43
N ALA A 252 -43.01 0.24 -48.55
CA ALA A 252 -44.05 -0.23 -49.47
C ALA A 252 -44.86 -1.45 -48.97
N ALA A 253 -44.38 -2.15 -47.94
CA ALA A 253 -45.08 -3.29 -47.35
C ALA A 253 -44.90 -3.30 -45.82
N PRO A 254 -45.48 -2.32 -45.10
CA PRO A 254 -45.34 -2.22 -43.66
C PRO A 254 -46.17 -3.29 -42.93
N GLY A 255 -45.64 -3.75 -41.80
CA GLY A 255 -46.36 -4.57 -40.84
C GLY A 255 -47.10 -3.72 -39.81
N GLU A 256 -48.16 -4.27 -39.21
CA GLU A 256 -48.88 -3.63 -38.10
C GLU A 256 -47.92 -3.31 -36.95
N GLY A 257 -47.88 -2.04 -36.54
CA GLY A 257 -47.00 -1.53 -35.48
C GLY A 257 -45.62 -1.07 -35.94
N ASP A 258 -45.29 -1.18 -37.25
CA ASP A 258 -44.05 -0.63 -37.78
C ASP A 258 -43.99 0.89 -37.59
N THR A 259 -42.82 1.39 -37.20
CA THR A 259 -42.61 2.81 -36.90
C THR A 259 -41.55 3.45 -37.77
N VAL A 260 -41.72 4.70 -38.17
CA VAL A 260 -40.69 5.53 -38.80
C VAL A 260 -40.58 6.85 -38.05
N GLY A 261 -39.40 7.15 -37.52
CA GLY A 261 -39.10 8.41 -36.86
C GLY A 261 -38.49 9.41 -37.82
N VAL A 262 -39.08 10.59 -37.97
CA VAL A 262 -38.55 11.66 -38.82
C VAL A 262 -38.35 12.92 -37.99
N MET A 263 -37.20 13.55 -38.14
CA MET A 263 -36.96 14.90 -37.62
C MET A 263 -36.56 15.81 -38.78
N VAL A 264 -37.11 17.00 -38.84
CA VAL A 264 -36.83 17.96 -39.92
C VAL A 264 -35.81 19.00 -39.46
N ASP A 265 -34.72 19.16 -40.22
CA ASP A 265 -33.65 20.14 -40.01
C ASP A 265 -33.57 21.10 -41.20
N GLY A 266 -33.41 22.39 -40.93
CA GLY A 266 -33.40 23.45 -41.94
C GLY A 266 -34.71 24.22 -42.10
N ASN A 267 -34.82 25.00 -43.19
CA ASN A 267 -35.94 25.90 -43.42
C ASN A 267 -37.12 25.19 -44.10
N ALA A 268 -37.89 24.44 -43.31
CA ALA A 268 -39.04 23.68 -43.78
C ALA A 268 -40.14 24.54 -44.44
N ALA A 269 -40.24 25.82 -44.07
CA ALA A 269 -41.19 26.75 -44.68
C ALA A 269 -40.82 27.13 -46.12
N ALA A 270 -39.53 27.08 -46.49
CA ALA A 270 -39.06 27.33 -47.86
C ALA A 270 -38.88 26.03 -48.67
N SER A 271 -38.58 24.93 -47.99
CA SER A 271 -38.22 23.65 -48.57
C SER A 271 -38.89 22.52 -47.77
N ALA A 272 -40.17 22.24 -48.00
CA ALA A 272 -40.88 21.23 -47.22
C ALA A 272 -40.35 19.81 -47.46
N LEU A 273 -40.49 18.93 -46.46
CA LEU A 273 -40.37 17.48 -46.63
C LEU A 273 -41.73 16.91 -47.04
N THR A 274 -41.78 16.17 -48.14
CA THR A 274 -42.96 15.43 -48.58
C THR A 274 -42.71 13.94 -48.36
N LEU A 275 -43.63 13.27 -47.66
CA LEU A 275 -43.64 11.82 -47.48
C LEU A 275 -44.77 11.23 -48.33
N ASP A 276 -44.43 10.27 -49.18
CA ASP A 276 -45.36 9.54 -50.04
C ASP A 276 -45.63 8.16 -49.43
N ALA A 277 -46.89 7.82 -49.17
CA ALA A 277 -47.30 6.53 -48.62
C ALA A 277 -47.16 5.38 -49.63
N VAL A 278 -46.86 5.68 -50.90
CA VAL A 278 -46.70 4.72 -52.01
C VAL A 278 -48.01 3.95 -52.25
N ASP A 279 -48.08 2.70 -51.78
CA ASP A 279 -49.21 1.80 -51.96
C ASP A 279 -50.24 1.90 -50.82
N GLU A 280 -49.84 2.55 -49.72
CA GLU A 280 -50.67 2.75 -48.53
C GLU A 280 -51.23 4.18 -48.47
N SER A 281 -51.82 4.55 -47.33
CA SER A 281 -52.31 5.92 -47.11
C SER A 281 -52.05 6.41 -45.70
N PHE A 282 -51.86 7.73 -45.58
CA PHE A 282 -52.06 8.45 -44.34
C PHE A 282 -53.56 8.62 -44.08
N LEU A 283 -53.95 8.92 -42.84
CA LEU A 283 -55.35 8.99 -42.41
C LEU A 283 -56.26 9.86 -43.30
N ASP A 284 -55.69 10.85 -44.02
CA ASP A 284 -56.41 11.79 -44.89
C ASP A 284 -55.82 11.96 -46.31
N GLY A 285 -54.95 11.05 -46.78
CA GLY A 285 -54.36 11.17 -48.13
C GLY A 285 -53.17 10.24 -48.41
N SER A 286 -52.62 10.31 -49.63
CA SER A 286 -51.42 9.54 -50.01
C SER A 286 -50.11 10.24 -49.68
N THR A 287 -50.15 11.53 -49.33
CA THR A 287 -48.96 12.33 -49.02
C THR A 287 -49.11 13.09 -47.72
N LEU A 288 -47.99 13.22 -47.00
CA LEU A 288 -47.85 14.07 -45.82
C LEU A 288 -46.79 15.13 -46.10
N ILE A 289 -47.15 16.41 -45.95
CA ILE A 289 -46.23 17.53 -46.11
C ILE A 289 -45.84 18.03 -44.72
N VAL A 290 -44.53 18.11 -44.47
CA VAL A 290 -43.95 18.62 -43.24
C VAL A 290 -43.21 19.92 -43.56
N ASP A 291 -43.86 21.04 -43.24
CA ASP A 291 -43.38 22.41 -43.49
C ASP A 291 -43.00 23.16 -42.20
N VAL A 292 -42.98 22.45 -41.07
CA VAL A 292 -42.60 22.98 -39.76
C VAL A 292 -41.15 22.62 -39.45
N ALA A 293 -40.32 23.63 -39.21
CA ALA A 293 -38.92 23.43 -38.82
C ALA A 293 -38.83 22.75 -37.45
N ASP A 294 -37.81 21.91 -37.26
CA ASP A 294 -37.59 21.10 -36.04
C ASP A 294 -38.75 20.16 -35.68
N ALA A 295 -39.69 19.92 -36.60
CA ALA A 295 -40.76 18.96 -36.40
C ALA A 295 -40.19 17.57 -36.17
N ARG A 296 -40.69 16.90 -35.12
CA ARG A 296 -40.36 15.51 -34.80
C ARG A 296 -41.62 14.67 -34.90
N LEU A 297 -41.63 13.76 -35.86
CA LEU A 297 -42.73 12.86 -36.16
C LEU A 297 -42.33 11.42 -35.78
N GLU A 298 -43.28 10.70 -35.20
CA GLU A 298 -43.18 9.26 -34.99
C GLU A 298 -44.37 8.63 -35.69
N ILE A 299 -44.13 8.15 -36.91
CA ILE A 299 -45.16 7.66 -37.80
C ILE A 299 -45.32 6.16 -37.57
N VAL A 300 -46.52 5.67 -37.28
CA VAL A 300 -46.82 4.27 -36.96
C VAL A 300 -47.83 3.73 -37.95
N PHE A 301 -47.59 2.53 -38.49
CA PHE A 301 -48.55 1.84 -39.33
C PHE A 301 -49.56 1.08 -38.46
N LEU A 302 -50.83 1.50 -38.50
CA LEU A 302 -51.92 0.92 -37.73
C LEU A 302 -53.19 0.81 -38.55
N ASP A 303 -53.87 -0.33 -38.45
CA ASP A 303 -55.14 -0.63 -39.12
C ASP A 303 -55.09 -0.43 -40.66
N GLY A 304 -53.92 -0.64 -41.29
CA GLY A 304 -53.72 -0.44 -42.74
C GLY A 304 -53.42 1.01 -43.16
N PHE A 305 -53.08 1.90 -42.23
CA PHE A 305 -52.76 3.30 -42.53
C PHE A 305 -51.57 3.80 -41.72
N TRP A 306 -50.80 4.73 -42.29
CA TRP A 306 -49.77 5.47 -41.55
C TRP A 306 -50.41 6.58 -40.71
N ARG A 307 -50.09 6.62 -39.42
CA ARG A 307 -50.53 7.64 -38.43
C ARG A 307 -49.32 8.35 -37.85
N PHE A 308 -49.44 9.62 -37.46
CA PHE A 308 -48.33 10.43 -36.95
C PHE A 308 -48.77 11.37 -35.82
#